data_AF-A0AAE1NVW2-F1
#
_entry.id   AF-A0AAE1NVW2-F1
#
_cell.length_a   1.000
_cell.length_b   1.000
_cell.length_c   1.000
_cell.angle_alpha   90.00
_cell.angle_beta   90.00
_cell.angle_gamma   90.00
#
_symmetry.space_group_name_H-M   'P 1'
#
loop_
_entity.id
_entity.type
_entity.pdbx_description
1 polymer ?
#
loop_
_entity_poly.entity_id
_entity_poly.type
_entity_poly.pdbx_seq_one_letter_code
_entity_poly.pdbx_strand_id
1 'polypeptide(L)'
;MEDDGLHGNDDTRCFILSTLAAQRTSRTACVLCHQPLLVFDRYPLLDGTFFLTPIQHAKSAIPVRVEGRQQYLAAVCMGCLEGWSVGLRCCYCSTKWNGSALILGTMYSFDIFAAMPCCEARLK
;
A
#
# COMPACT_ATOMS: atom_id res chain seq x y z
N MET A 1 22.83 6.62 -22.30
CA MET A 1 21.78 7.45 -21.70
C MET A 1 20.85 6.51 -20.98
N GLU A 2 21.05 6.43 -19.65
CA GLU A 2 20.09 6.07 -18.59
C GLU A 2 19.35 4.71 -18.67
N ASP A 3 20.04 3.66 -18.20
CA ASP A 3 19.43 2.43 -17.67
C ASP A 3 19.11 2.61 -16.16
N ASP A 4 18.40 3.68 -15.81
CA ASP A 4 17.96 3.95 -14.43
C ASP A 4 16.57 3.36 -14.13
N GLY A 5 15.96 2.69 -15.12
CA GLY A 5 14.64 2.07 -14.99
C GLY A 5 14.63 0.78 -14.16
N LEU A 6 15.77 0.09 -14.01
CA LEU A 6 15.85 -1.17 -13.24
C LEU A 6 16.15 -0.97 -11.75
N HIS A 7 16.91 0.07 -11.38
CA HIS A 7 17.41 0.21 -10.01
C HIS A 7 16.31 0.56 -8.98
N GLY A 8 15.41 1.49 -9.32
CA GLY A 8 14.37 1.94 -8.36
C GLY A 8 13.35 0.86 -7.97
N ASN A 9 13.11 -0.11 -8.85
CA ASN A 9 12.21 -1.23 -8.58
C ASN A 9 12.86 -2.26 -7.64
N ASP A 10 14.17 -2.45 -7.74
CA ASP A 10 14.89 -3.39 -6.87
C ASP A 10 15.10 -2.82 -5.46
N ASP A 11 15.32 -1.51 -5.34
CA ASP A 11 15.37 -0.81 -4.04
C ASP A 11 14.05 -0.95 -3.27
N THR A 12 12.92 -0.76 -3.96
CA THR A 12 11.57 -0.91 -3.38
C THR A 12 11.35 -2.34 -2.87
N ARG A 13 11.71 -3.34 -3.69
CA ARG A 13 11.62 -4.75 -3.33
C ARG A 13 12.49 -5.06 -2.11
N CYS A 14 13.76 -4.64 -2.14
CA CYS A 14 14.70 -4.84 -1.06
C CYS A 14 14.22 -4.19 0.25
N PHE A 15 13.66 -2.99 0.18
CA PHE A 15 13.08 -2.30 1.33
C PHE A 15 11.92 -3.10 1.96
N ILE A 16 10.98 -3.59 1.14
CA ILE A 16 9.82 -4.36 1.64
C ILE A 16 10.27 -5.68 2.26
N LEU A 17 11.13 -6.44 1.56
CA LEU A 17 11.60 -7.75 2.02
C LEU A 17 12.45 -7.63 3.29
N SER A 18 13.34 -6.63 3.38
CA SER A 18 14.12 -6.38 4.58
C SER A 18 13.27 -5.95 5.77
N THR A 19 12.24 -5.13 5.53
CA THR A 19 11.26 -4.71 6.55
C THR A 19 10.52 -5.92 7.11
N LEU A 20 10.02 -6.81 6.25
CA LEU A 20 9.31 -8.02 6.65
C LEU A 20 10.21 -9.03 7.36
N ALA A 21 11.45 -9.19 6.89
CA ALA A 21 12.47 -10.02 7.53
C ALA A 21 12.80 -9.53 8.96
N ALA A 22 12.89 -8.21 9.17
CA ALA A 22 13.06 -7.63 10.49
C ALA A 22 11.91 -7.96 11.45
N GLN A 23 10.69 -8.13 10.92
CA GLN A 23 9.50 -8.57 11.65
C GLN A 23 9.36 -10.11 11.72
N ARG A 24 10.32 -10.87 11.17
CA ARG A 24 10.32 -12.35 11.09
C ARG A 24 9.04 -12.92 10.45
N THR A 25 8.52 -12.24 9.43
CA THR A 25 7.33 -12.67 8.68
C THR A 25 7.57 -12.53 7.18
N SER A 26 6.87 -13.33 6.38
CA SER A 26 6.76 -13.19 4.92
C SER A 26 5.31 -12.90 4.49
N ARG A 27 4.50 -12.46 5.45
CA ARG A 27 3.07 -12.21 5.30
C ARG A 27 2.71 -10.85 5.86
N THR A 28 1.70 -10.24 5.25
CA THR A 28 1.01 -9.08 5.77
C THR A 28 -0.50 -9.34 5.75
N ALA A 29 -1.33 -8.34 6.04
CA ALA A 29 -2.77 -8.42 5.87
C ALA A 29 -3.31 -7.12 5.28
N CYS A 30 -4.35 -7.25 4.45
CA CYS A 30 -5.05 -6.10 3.90
C CYS A 30 -5.58 -5.21 5.02
N VAL A 31 -5.31 -3.92 4.98
CA VAL A 31 -5.79 -2.97 6.01
C VAL A 31 -7.31 -2.80 6.02
N LEU A 32 -8.01 -3.21 4.96
CA LEU A 32 -9.46 -3.06 4.82
C LEU A 32 -10.24 -4.31 5.20
N CYS A 33 -9.93 -5.45 4.59
CA CYS A 33 -10.64 -6.71 4.82
C CYS A 33 -9.92 -7.67 5.77
N HIS A 34 -8.72 -7.30 6.24
CA HIS A 34 -7.86 -8.13 7.11
C HIS A 34 -7.49 -9.51 6.54
N GLN A 35 -7.74 -9.76 5.25
CA GLN A 35 -7.31 -10.99 4.60
C GLN A 35 -5.78 -11.09 4.64
N PRO A 36 -5.22 -12.24 5.07
CA PRO A 36 -3.78 -12.49 5.00
C PRO A 36 -3.28 -12.47 3.56
N LEU A 37 -2.14 -11.85 3.34
CA LEU A 37 -1.50 -11.72 2.02
C LEU A 37 -0.09 -12.30 2.08
N LEU A 38 0.23 -13.16 1.11
CA LEU A 38 1.58 -13.65 0.90
C LEU A 38 2.43 -12.56 0.26
N VAL A 39 3.69 -12.47 0.69
CA VAL A 39 4.67 -11.60 0.06
C VAL A 39 5.68 -12.44 -0.71
N PHE A 40 5.76 -12.21 -2.01
CA PHE A 40 6.65 -12.88 -2.93
C PHE A 40 8.00 -12.17 -3.00
N ASP A 41 9.06 -12.92 -3.34
CA ASP A 41 10.41 -12.41 -3.51
C ASP A 41 10.68 -11.79 -4.89
N ARG A 42 9.70 -11.93 -5.80
CA ARG A 42 9.67 -11.40 -7.17
C ARG A 42 8.35 -10.66 -7.41
N TYR A 43 8.37 -9.74 -8.37
CA TYR A 43 7.18 -9.02 -8.78
C TYR A 43 6.15 -9.94 -9.47
N PRO A 44 4.84 -9.75 -9.24
CA PRO A 44 4.25 -8.83 -8.26
C PRO A 44 4.52 -9.29 -6.81
N LEU A 45 4.87 -8.36 -5.91
CA LEU A 45 5.25 -8.72 -4.53
C LEU A 45 4.08 -9.21 -3.68
N LEU A 46 2.84 -8.90 -4.05
CA LEU A 46 1.62 -9.47 -3.46
C LEU A 46 0.44 -9.35 -4.43
N ASP A 47 -0.67 -10.02 -4.12
CA ASP A 47 -1.95 -9.88 -4.82
C ASP A 47 -2.69 -8.60 -4.37
N GLY A 48 -2.08 -7.45 -4.66
CA GLY A 48 -2.51 -6.14 -4.18
C GLY A 48 -1.37 -5.12 -4.26
N THR A 49 -1.41 -4.10 -3.42
CA THR A 49 -0.45 -2.99 -3.45
C THR A 49 -0.02 -2.62 -2.04
N PHE A 50 1.29 -2.40 -1.86
CA PHE A 50 1.82 -1.76 -0.67
C PHE A 50 1.73 -0.24 -0.78
N PHE A 51 1.71 0.43 0.36
CA PHE A 51 1.85 1.88 0.41
C PHE A 51 2.39 2.34 1.76
N LEU A 52 3.07 3.48 1.75
CA LEU A 52 3.52 4.18 2.94
C LEU A 52 2.48 5.18 3.39
N THR A 53 2.21 5.23 4.69
CA THR A 53 1.25 6.17 5.27
C THR A 53 1.74 6.68 6.63
N PRO A 54 1.46 7.95 6.99
CA PRO A 54 1.72 8.44 8.34
C PRO A 54 0.73 7.89 9.38
N ILE A 55 -0.36 7.23 8.96
CA ILE A 55 -1.44 6.76 9.84
C ILE A 55 -1.43 5.22 9.91
N GLN A 56 -1.57 4.67 11.11
CA GLN A 56 -1.72 3.23 11.28
C GLN A 56 -3.17 2.81 11.01
N HIS A 57 -3.51 2.52 9.75
CA HIS A 57 -4.87 2.09 9.36
C HIS A 57 -5.30 0.75 9.97
N ALA A 58 -4.35 -0.15 10.25
CA ALA A 58 -4.62 -1.42 10.89
C ALA A 58 -3.42 -1.90 11.72
N LYS A 59 -3.66 -2.80 12.67
CA LYS A 59 -2.59 -3.42 13.47
C LYS A 59 -1.58 -4.21 12.64
N SER A 60 -1.96 -4.65 11.43
CA SER A 60 -1.07 -5.34 10.49
C SER A 60 -0.09 -4.40 9.77
N ALA A 61 -0.29 -3.08 9.83
CA ALA A 61 0.61 -2.12 9.22
C ALA A 61 1.92 -2.03 10.02
N ILE A 62 3.04 -2.20 9.33
CA ILE A 62 4.36 -2.36 9.95
C ILE A 62 5.00 -0.98 10.14
N PRO A 63 5.40 -0.58 11.36
CA PRO A 63 6.07 0.69 11.56
C PRO A 63 7.45 0.67 10.88
N VAL A 64 7.74 1.71 10.11
CA VAL A 64 9.00 1.90 9.39
C VAL A 64 9.48 3.34 9.56
N ARG A 65 10.77 3.57 9.35
CA ARG A 65 11.35 4.92 9.34
C ARG A 65 11.96 5.20 7.97
N VAL A 66 11.33 6.12 7.24
CA VAL A 66 11.71 6.51 5.87
C VAL A 66 12.03 7.99 5.89
N GLU A 67 13.21 8.38 5.40
CA GLU A 67 13.69 9.78 5.39
C GLU A 67 13.61 10.47 6.77
N GLY A 68 13.88 9.72 7.84
CA GLY A 68 13.82 10.23 9.22
C GLY A 68 12.40 10.42 9.78
N ARG A 69 11.36 10.12 9.00
CA ARG A 69 9.96 10.19 9.43
C ARG A 69 9.42 8.81 9.78
N GLN A 70 8.67 8.72 10.87
CA GLN A 70 7.94 7.50 11.21
C GLN A 70 6.71 7.38 10.29
N GLN A 71 6.59 6.22 9.67
CA GLN A 71 5.50 5.86 8.77
C GLN A 71 5.10 4.40 9.00
N TYR A 72 4.09 3.94 8.29
CA TYR A 72 3.65 2.56 8.31
C TYR A 72 3.62 2.00 6.89
N LEU A 73 4.23 0.83 6.71
CA LEU A 73 4.08 0.01 5.52
C LEU A 73 2.77 -0.77 5.63
N ALA A 74 1.80 -0.40 4.79
CA ALA A 74 0.47 -0.97 4.74
C ALA A 74 0.23 -1.66 3.39
N ALA A 75 -0.75 -2.57 3.34
CA ALA A 75 -1.12 -3.28 2.12
C ALA A 75 -2.63 -3.26 1.89
N VAL A 76 -3.06 -3.17 0.64
CA VAL A 76 -4.45 -3.39 0.21
C VAL A 76 -4.47 -4.53 -0.81
N CYS A 77 -5.35 -5.52 -0.62
CA CYS A 77 -5.49 -6.61 -1.58
C CYS A 77 -6.21 -6.15 -2.85
N MET A 78 -5.99 -6.84 -3.97
CA MET A 78 -6.67 -6.60 -5.24
C MET A 78 -8.19 -6.50 -5.07
N GLY A 79 -8.81 -7.41 -4.32
CA GLY A 79 -10.26 -7.39 -4.08
C GLY A 79 -10.77 -6.12 -3.39
N CYS A 80 -9.99 -5.48 -2.52
CA CYS A 80 -10.38 -4.19 -1.93
C CYS A 80 -10.05 -2.99 -2.82
N LEU A 81 -8.98 -3.08 -3.63
CA LEU A 81 -8.66 -2.06 -4.65
C LEU A 81 -9.81 -1.93 -5.67
N GLU A 82 -10.39 -3.06 -6.07
CA GLU A 82 -11.51 -3.13 -7.02
C GLU A 82 -12.89 -2.99 -6.34
N GLY A 83 -12.93 -2.91 -5.01
CA GLY A 83 -14.16 -2.79 -4.24
C GLY A 83 -15.03 -4.06 -4.20
N TRP A 84 -14.47 -5.22 -4.55
CA TRP A 84 -15.12 -6.54 -4.48
C TRP A 84 -15.24 -7.07 -3.06
N SER A 85 -14.23 -6.88 -2.21
CA SER A 85 -14.22 -7.39 -0.83
C SER A 85 -14.82 -6.38 0.16
N VAL A 86 -14.26 -5.18 0.21
CA VAL A 86 -14.73 -4.08 1.07
C VAL A 86 -14.80 -2.81 0.21
N GLY A 87 -15.97 -2.19 0.18
CA GLY A 87 -16.19 -0.94 -0.53
C GLY A 87 -16.02 0.26 0.40
N LEU A 88 -15.00 1.09 0.15
CA LEU A 88 -14.84 2.37 0.82
C LEU A 88 -15.69 3.45 0.15
N ARG A 89 -16.20 4.39 0.95
CA ARG A 89 -16.93 5.57 0.47
C ARG A 89 -16.42 6.82 1.16
N CYS A 90 -16.40 7.91 0.42
CA CYS A 90 -16.10 9.22 0.97
C CYS A 90 -17.16 9.63 2.00
N CYS A 91 -16.75 10.11 3.17
CA CYS A 91 -17.66 10.63 4.19
C CYS A 91 -18.38 11.94 3.78
N TYR A 92 -17.86 12.66 2.78
CA TYR A 92 -18.44 13.94 2.33
C TYR A 92 -19.43 13.78 1.18
N CYS A 93 -19.08 13.03 0.13
CA CYS A 93 -19.90 12.89 -1.08
C CYS A 93 -20.42 11.47 -1.33
N SER A 94 -20.10 10.50 -0.46
CA SER A 94 -20.50 9.09 -0.59
C SER A 94 -20.01 8.36 -1.86
N THR A 95 -19.22 9.03 -2.71
CA THR A 95 -18.55 8.42 -3.87
C THR A 95 -17.70 7.24 -3.41
N LYS A 96 -17.82 6.12 -4.12
CA LYS A 96 -17.00 4.93 -3.87
C LYS A 96 -15.54 5.27 -4.16
N TRP A 97 -14.65 4.89 -3.26
CA TRP A 97 -13.22 4.93 -3.54
C TRP A 97 -12.90 3.87 -4.59
N ASN A 98 -12.04 4.20 -5.55
CA ASN A 98 -11.62 3.30 -6.61
C ASN A 98 -10.09 3.21 -6.61
N GLY A 99 -9.57 2.02 -6.33
CA GLY A 99 -8.15 1.70 -6.37
C GLY A 99 -7.68 1.02 -7.66
N SER A 100 -8.57 0.82 -8.65
CA SER A 100 -8.29 0.01 -9.84
C SER A 100 -7.15 0.53 -10.73
N ALA A 101 -6.78 1.81 -10.60
CA ALA A 101 -5.69 2.42 -11.35
C ALA A 101 -4.31 2.22 -10.68
N LEU A 102 -4.27 1.69 -9.45
CA LEU A 102 -3.03 1.46 -8.73
C LEU A 102 -2.33 0.20 -9.27
N ILE A 103 -1.01 0.31 -9.45
CA ILE A 103 -0.18 -0.80 -9.92
C ILE A 103 -0.09 -1.85 -8.82
N LEU A 104 -0.35 -3.10 -9.21
CA LEU A 104 -0.27 -4.25 -8.32
C LEU A 104 1.18 -4.70 -8.14
N GLY A 105 1.45 -5.33 -7.00
CA GLY A 105 2.73 -5.93 -6.68
C GLY A 105 3.84 -4.95 -6.37
N THR A 106 3.57 -3.64 -6.27
CA THR A 106 4.55 -2.59 -5.95
C THR A 106 4.19 -1.86 -4.66
N MET A 107 4.91 -0.78 -4.36
CA MET A 107 4.66 0.12 -3.23
C MET A 107 4.55 1.58 -3.69
N TYR A 108 3.57 2.30 -3.15
CA TYR A 108 3.50 3.76 -3.24
C TYR A 108 4.13 4.43 -2.02
N SER A 109 4.86 5.54 -2.22
CA SER A 109 5.47 6.32 -1.14
C SER A 109 4.52 7.31 -0.46
N PHE A 110 3.22 7.20 -0.73
CA PHE A 110 2.17 8.08 -0.21
C PHE A 110 0.92 7.30 0.19
N ASP A 111 0.08 7.92 1.03
CA ASP A 111 -1.17 7.33 1.44
C ASP A 111 -2.17 7.30 0.28
N ILE A 112 -2.46 6.09 -0.23
CA ILE A 112 -3.33 5.90 -1.40
C ILE A 112 -4.80 6.23 -1.13
N PHE A 113 -5.24 6.22 0.14
CA PHE A 113 -6.58 6.65 0.48
C PHE A 113 -6.68 8.16 0.41
N ALA A 114 -5.69 8.88 0.94
CA ALA A 114 -5.62 10.34 0.91
C ALA A 114 -5.38 10.90 -0.51
N ALA A 115 -4.54 10.26 -1.32
CA ALA A 115 -4.07 10.77 -2.61
C ALA A 115 -5.12 10.77 -3.74
N MET A 116 -6.26 10.10 -3.56
CA MET A 116 -7.34 10.05 -4.57
C MET A 116 -8.59 10.78 -4.06
N PRO A 117 -8.61 12.13 -4.08
CA PRO A 117 -9.78 12.91 -3.67
C PRO A 117 -10.90 12.80 -4.71
N CYS A 118 -12.13 12.60 -4.23
CA CYS A 118 -13.32 12.49 -5.08
C CYS A 118 -14.23 13.73 -5.01
N CYS A 119 -13.88 14.74 -4.21
CA CYS A 119 -14.62 15.99 -4.05
C CYS A 119 -13.74 17.07 -3.40
N GLU A 120 -14.11 18.34 -3.56
CA GLU A 120 -13.40 19.49 -3.00
C GLU A 120 -13.25 19.44 -1.47
N ALA A 121 -14.21 18.85 -0.75
CA ALA A 121 -14.13 18.70 0.70
C ALA A 121 -12.92 17.85 1.17
N ARG A 122 -12.32 17.06 0.28
CA ARG A 122 -11.10 16.27 0.55
C ARG A 122 -9.80 16.99 0.21
N LEU A 123 -9.89 18.18 -0.40
CA LEU A 123 -8.76 19.05 -0.72
C LEU A 123 -8.53 20.14 0.34
N LYS A 124 -9.45 20.25 1.31
CA LYS A 124 -9.40 21.16 2.45
C LYS A 124 -8.81 20.44 3.65
#